data_AF-I9HWM4-F1
#
_entry.id   AF-I9HWM4-F1
#
_cell.length_a   1.000
_cell.length_b   1.000
_cell.length_c   1.000
_cell.angle_alpha   90.00
_cell.angle_beta   90.00
_cell.angle_gamma   90.00
#
_symmetry.space_group_name_H-M   'P 1'
#
loop_
_entity.id
_entity.type
_entity.pdbx_description
1 polymer ?
#
loop_
_entity_poly.entity_id
_entity_poly.type
_entity_poly.pdbx_seq_one_letter_code
_entity_poly.pdbx_strand_id
1 'polypeptide(L)'
;MKKWLVYLLGIITGVILTFAFAFYVNLSNNSGIVGLEMFEEPGDYMEYSQFEVFQVVESGCALAHADDSFGAIVFIIPNENQQFYDEQKIVLKKDQCAQRVGTYKYSTKMEIEKTVPAIRIVDGVELPKSNNSASNNKNAGKTLFDKPGDCVSRKNFEVQEVLESGDAIALEIRETISGHVLTSDLEVLILAQEGSNFYNKQIVKAPQGKCARQIGNYKYQEYGNTKVIPIIAFK
;
A
#
# COMPACT_ATOMS: atom_id res chain seq x y z
N MET A 1 -50.11 9.83 40.01
CA MET A 1 -48.72 9.45 39.69
C MET A 1 -47.78 10.45 40.34
N LYS A 2 -46.77 10.02 41.12
CA LYS A 2 -45.81 10.95 41.75
C LYS A 2 -45.07 11.69 40.65
N LYS A 3 -45.11 13.03 40.65
CA LYS A 3 -44.53 13.87 39.59
C LYS A 3 -43.06 13.53 39.32
N TRP A 4 -42.31 13.16 40.37
CA TRP A 4 -40.94 12.65 40.26
C TRP A 4 -40.79 11.48 39.27
N LEU A 5 -41.70 10.51 39.26
CA LEU A 5 -41.58 9.33 38.40
C LEU A 5 -41.61 9.70 36.92
N VAL A 6 -42.39 10.72 36.55
CA VAL A 6 -42.45 11.21 35.16
C VAL A 6 -41.14 11.89 34.77
N TYR A 7 -40.53 12.66 35.69
CA TYR A 7 -39.20 13.25 35.46
C TYR A 7 -38.11 12.18 35.30
N LEU A 8 -38.13 11.14 36.14
CA LEU A 8 -37.15 10.05 36.06
C LEU A 8 -37.27 9.27 34.75
N LEU A 9 -38.51 8.99 34.32
CA LEU A 9 -38.78 8.30 33.06
C LEU A 9 -38.30 9.12 31.86
N GLY A 10 -38.52 10.43 31.89
CA GLY A 10 -38.06 11.38 30.85
C GLY A 10 -36.55 11.43 30.72
N ILE A 11 -35.81 11.41 31.84
CA ILE A 11 -34.33 11.36 31.81
C ILE A 11 -33.84 10.06 31.17
N ILE A 12 -34.41 8.92 31.56
CA ILE A 12 -34.01 7.61 31.01
C ILE A 12 -34.30 7.55 29.51
N THR A 13 -35.48 8.00 29.07
CA THR A 13 -35.82 8.04 27.64
C THR A 13 -34.92 8.99 26.86
N GLY A 14 -34.57 10.16 27.42
CA GLY A 14 -33.63 11.10 26.80
C GLY A 14 -32.22 10.53 26.64
N VAL A 15 -31.72 9.78 27.63
CA VAL A 15 -30.42 9.10 27.56
C VAL A 15 -30.43 8.02 26.47
N ILE A 16 -31.47 7.17 26.45
CA ILE A 16 -31.62 6.12 25.43
C ILE A 16 -31.69 6.73 24.02
N LEU A 17 -32.46 7.81 23.84
CA LEU A 17 -32.60 8.48 22.55
C LEU A 17 -31.27 9.09 22.09
N THR A 18 -30.50 9.68 23.01
CA THR A 18 -29.17 10.22 22.71
C THR A 18 -28.21 9.13 22.24
N PHE A 19 -28.16 7.98 22.91
CA PHE A 19 -27.32 6.86 22.49
C PHE A 19 -27.78 6.24 21.16
N ALA A 20 -29.09 6.13 20.94
CA ALA A 20 -29.64 5.64 19.67
C ALA A 20 -29.30 6.59 18.50
N PHE A 21 -29.40 7.90 18.72
CA PHE A 21 -29.03 8.91 17.73
C PHE A 21 -27.53 8.90 17.44
N ALA A 22 -26.68 8.83 18.48
CA ALA A 22 -25.23 8.72 18.32
C ALA A 22 -24.82 7.45 17.57
N PHE A 23 -25.47 6.32 17.85
CA PHE A 23 -25.26 5.06 17.14
C PHE A 23 -25.68 5.15 15.66
N TYR A 24 -26.81 5.79 15.37
CA TYR A 24 -27.29 5.99 14.00
C TYR A 24 -26.36 6.92 13.19
N VAL A 25 -25.88 8.00 13.79
CA VAL A 25 -24.89 8.89 13.18
C VAL A 25 -23.57 8.15 12.93
N ASN A 26 -23.11 7.33 13.88
CA ASN A 26 -21.90 6.52 13.71
C ASN A 26 -22.05 5.49 12.57
N LEU A 27 -23.22 4.85 12.44
CA LEU A 27 -23.51 3.94 11.32
C LEU A 27 -23.48 4.64 9.95
N SER A 28 -23.84 5.93 9.91
CA SER A 28 -23.88 6.73 8.68
C SER A 28 -22.52 7.23 8.18
N ASN A 29 -21.45 7.07 8.98
CA ASN A 29 -20.10 7.51 8.59
C ASN A 29 -19.40 6.56 7.61
N ASN A 30 -20.04 5.44 7.22
CA ASN A 30 -19.59 4.65 6.08
C ASN A 30 -20.26 5.18 4.81
N SER A 31 -19.49 5.29 3.73
CA SER A 31 -19.88 5.80 2.41
C SER A 31 -21.00 5.01 1.69
N GLY A 32 -21.71 4.13 2.40
CA GLY A 32 -22.76 3.26 1.87
C GLY A 32 -22.24 2.08 1.04
N ILE A 33 -20.92 2.00 0.83
CA ILE A 33 -20.29 0.96 0.01
C ILE A 33 -19.87 -0.18 0.93
N VAL A 34 -20.48 -1.35 0.75
CA VAL A 34 -20.14 -2.55 1.52
C VAL A 34 -18.68 -2.92 1.29
N GLY A 35 -17.93 -3.09 2.38
CA GLY A 35 -16.51 -3.42 2.36
C GLY A 35 -15.57 -2.23 2.28
N LEU A 36 -16.07 -1.00 2.09
CA LEU A 36 -15.25 0.22 2.14
C LEU A 36 -15.20 0.76 3.57
N GLU A 37 -13.97 0.98 4.06
CA GLU A 37 -13.69 1.62 5.34
C GLU A 37 -12.83 2.85 5.08
N MET A 38 -13.38 4.04 5.36
CA MET A 38 -12.71 5.33 5.16
C MET A 38 -11.88 5.70 6.39
N PHE A 39 -10.75 6.37 6.17
CA PHE A 39 -9.98 6.96 7.26
C PHE A 39 -10.60 8.28 7.74
N GLU A 40 -10.37 8.63 9.01
CA GLU A 40 -10.78 9.94 9.56
C GLU A 40 -10.04 11.08 8.86
N GLU A 41 -8.75 10.89 8.59
CA GLU A 41 -7.92 11.80 7.81
C GLU A 41 -7.34 11.07 6.59
N PRO A 42 -7.24 11.73 5.42
CA PRO A 42 -6.59 11.14 4.25
C PRO A 42 -5.16 10.71 4.57
N GLY A 43 -4.80 9.50 4.15
CA GLY A 43 -3.45 8.98 4.28
C GLY A 43 -2.50 9.47 3.19
N ASP A 44 -1.39 8.75 3.04
CA ASP A 44 -0.30 9.12 2.14
C ASP A 44 -0.70 9.20 0.67
N TYR A 45 0.07 9.98 -0.09
CA TYR A 45 0.02 10.00 -1.55
C TYR A 45 0.76 8.78 -2.11
N MET A 46 0.11 8.10 -3.04
CA MET A 46 0.62 6.96 -3.76
C MET A 46 1.27 7.43 -5.06
N GLU A 47 2.49 6.99 -5.32
CA GLU A 47 3.26 7.33 -6.52
C GLU A 47 2.84 6.46 -7.72
N TYR A 48 1.57 6.52 -8.07
CA TYR A 48 1.04 5.88 -9.28
C TYR A 48 0.96 6.90 -10.41
N SER A 49 1.27 6.47 -11.63
CA SER A 49 1.22 7.28 -12.85
C SER A 49 0.01 6.98 -13.72
N GLN A 50 -0.53 5.75 -13.64
CA GLN A 50 -1.69 5.33 -14.40
C GLN A 50 -2.47 4.23 -13.69
N PHE A 51 -3.72 4.02 -14.11
CA PHE A 51 -4.59 2.95 -13.68
C PHE A 51 -5.27 2.30 -14.88
N GLU A 52 -5.42 0.98 -14.85
CA GLU A 52 -6.23 0.21 -15.78
C GLU A 52 -7.39 -0.40 -15.00
N VAL A 53 -8.60 0.10 -15.24
CA VAL A 53 -9.82 -0.39 -14.60
C VAL A 53 -10.12 -1.78 -15.14
N PHE A 54 -10.25 -2.77 -14.28
CA PHE A 54 -10.66 -4.12 -14.69
C PHE A 54 -12.08 -4.47 -14.24
N GLN A 55 -12.64 -3.72 -13.29
CA GLN A 55 -14.01 -3.93 -12.85
C GLN A 55 -14.59 -2.67 -12.20
N VAL A 56 -15.68 -2.16 -12.74
CA VAL A 56 -16.54 -1.17 -12.08
C VAL A 56 -17.59 -1.90 -11.22
N VAL A 57 -17.73 -1.47 -9.97
CA VAL A 57 -18.72 -2.02 -9.04
C VAL A 57 -20.01 -1.19 -9.05
N GLU A 58 -21.09 -1.73 -8.50
CA GLU A 58 -22.43 -1.12 -8.53
C GLU A 58 -22.49 0.30 -7.95
N SER A 59 -21.59 0.64 -7.03
CA SER A 59 -21.46 1.99 -6.47
C SER A 59 -20.85 3.02 -7.42
N GLY A 60 -20.45 2.62 -8.63
CA GLY A 60 -19.73 3.47 -9.59
C GLY A 60 -18.23 3.64 -9.27
N CYS A 61 -17.72 2.95 -8.25
CA CYS A 61 -16.30 2.86 -7.95
C CYS A 61 -15.62 1.81 -8.84
N ALA A 62 -14.30 1.85 -8.93
CA ALA A 62 -13.55 0.96 -9.82
C ALA A 62 -12.44 0.21 -9.08
N LEU A 63 -12.33 -1.09 -9.34
CA LEU A 63 -11.11 -1.84 -9.10
C LEU A 63 -10.19 -1.69 -10.31
N ALA A 64 -8.94 -1.30 -10.05
CA ALA A 64 -7.98 -1.03 -11.10
C ALA A 64 -6.58 -1.53 -10.74
N HIS A 65 -5.81 -1.89 -11.75
CA HIS A 65 -4.38 -2.11 -11.63
C HIS A 65 -3.64 -0.77 -11.75
N ALA A 66 -2.75 -0.48 -10.82
CA ALA A 66 -1.88 0.70 -10.88
C ALA A 66 -0.60 0.41 -11.70
N ASP A 67 -0.20 1.34 -12.57
CA ASP A 67 1.03 1.36 -13.39
C ASP A 67 1.26 0.26 -14.42
N ASP A 68 0.67 -0.93 -14.29
CA ASP A 68 0.72 -2.02 -15.27
C ASP A 68 -0.39 -3.06 -14.96
N SER A 69 -0.76 -3.93 -15.89
CA SER A 69 -1.81 -4.96 -15.70
C SER A 69 -1.48 -6.00 -14.61
N PHE A 70 -0.25 -5.97 -14.09
CA PHE A 70 0.24 -6.79 -12.96
C PHE A 70 0.58 -5.97 -11.71
N GLY A 71 0.27 -4.67 -11.70
CA GLY A 71 0.56 -3.79 -10.58
C GLY A 71 -0.44 -3.91 -9.43
N ALA A 72 -0.24 -3.09 -8.41
CA ALA A 72 -1.09 -3.07 -7.22
C ALA A 72 -2.56 -2.85 -7.59
N ILE A 73 -3.46 -3.62 -6.98
CA ILE A 73 -4.90 -3.41 -7.14
C ILE A 73 -5.33 -2.31 -6.18
N VAL A 74 -6.02 -1.30 -6.69
CA VAL A 74 -6.59 -0.20 -5.92
C VAL A 74 -8.10 -0.14 -6.13
N PHE A 75 -8.80 0.42 -5.14
CA PHE A 75 -10.21 0.76 -5.26
C PHE A 75 -10.35 2.27 -5.44
N ILE A 76 -10.68 2.71 -6.65
CA ILE A 76 -10.79 4.12 -7.02
C ILE A 76 -12.20 4.62 -6.72
N ILE A 77 -12.27 5.61 -5.85
CA ILE A 77 -13.51 6.34 -5.55
C ILE A 77 -13.62 7.50 -6.55
N PRO A 78 -14.72 7.61 -7.32
CA PRO A 78 -14.87 8.66 -8.31
C PRO A 78 -14.96 10.04 -7.63
N ASN A 79 -14.38 11.05 -8.27
CA ASN A 79 -14.65 12.44 -7.95
C ASN A 79 -16.04 12.86 -8.48
N GLU A 80 -16.48 14.07 -8.10
CA GLU A 80 -17.73 14.62 -8.60
C GLU A 80 -17.76 14.61 -10.14
N ASN A 81 -18.82 14.03 -10.71
CA ASN A 81 -19.03 13.85 -12.16
C ASN A 81 -18.06 12.90 -12.89
N GLN A 82 -17.21 12.16 -12.16
CA GLN A 82 -16.37 11.12 -12.76
C GLN A 82 -17.13 9.80 -12.83
N GLN A 83 -17.07 9.14 -13.98
CA GLN A 83 -17.60 7.80 -14.17
C GLN A 83 -16.51 6.90 -14.73
N PHE A 84 -16.52 5.66 -14.29
CA PHE A 84 -15.59 4.64 -14.76
C PHE A 84 -16.31 3.64 -15.66
N TYR A 85 -15.54 3.00 -16.53
CA TYR A 85 -15.96 1.84 -17.32
C TYR A 85 -14.86 0.78 -17.30
N ASP A 86 -15.22 -0.48 -17.53
CA ASP A 86 -14.25 -1.58 -17.59
C ASP A 86 -13.24 -1.36 -18.72
N GLU A 87 -12.00 -1.78 -18.49
CA GLU A 87 -10.84 -1.58 -19.39
C GLU A 87 -10.46 -0.10 -19.60
N GLN A 88 -11.03 0.82 -18.82
CA GLN A 88 -10.64 2.22 -18.89
C GLN A 88 -9.20 2.41 -18.42
N LYS A 89 -8.39 3.03 -19.27
CA LYS A 89 -7.07 3.52 -18.90
C LYS A 89 -7.14 4.97 -18.40
N ILE A 90 -6.73 5.19 -17.16
CA ILE A 90 -6.64 6.49 -16.50
C ILE A 90 -5.16 6.83 -16.39
N VAL A 91 -4.71 7.93 -17.00
CA VAL A 91 -3.34 8.41 -16.87
C VAL A 91 -3.35 9.68 -16.04
N LEU A 92 -2.61 9.68 -14.93
CA LEU A 92 -2.52 10.85 -14.06
C LEU A 92 -1.70 11.95 -14.75
N LYS A 93 -2.20 13.18 -14.67
CA LYS A 93 -1.44 14.36 -15.08
C LYS A 93 -0.37 14.67 -14.03
N LYS A 94 0.60 15.53 -14.39
CA LYS A 94 1.71 15.91 -13.51
C LYS A 94 1.29 16.56 -12.19
N ASP A 95 0.12 17.18 -12.18
CA ASP A 95 -0.52 17.87 -11.06
C ASP A 95 -1.56 17.00 -10.34
N GLN A 96 -1.67 15.73 -10.72
CA GLN A 96 -2.58 14.76 -10.12
C GLN A 96 -1.81 13.69 -9.36
N CYS A 97 -2.36 13.27 -8.24
CA CYS A 97 -1.83 12.15 -7.47
C CYS A 97 -2.96 11.29 -6.92
N ALA A 98 -2.65 10.03 -6.62
CA ALA A 98 -3.57 9.14 -5.94
C ALA A 98 -3.38 9.28 -4.43
N GLN A 99 -4.38 9.75 -3.72
CA GLN A 99 -4.36 9.84 -2.26
C GLN A 99 -5.07 8.64 -1.65
N ARG A 100 -4.44 7.96 -0.69
CA ARG A 100 -5.09 6.87 0.04
C ARG A 100 -6.09 7.45 1.03
N VAL A 101 -7.34 7.04 0.95
CA VAL A 101 -8.43 7.54 1.80
C VAL A 101 -9.13 6.45 2.61
N GLY A 102 -8.70 5.20 2.47
CA GLY A 102 -9.27 4.07 3.20
C GLY A 102 -8.77 2.72 2.71
N THR A 103 -9.55 1.68 3.04
CA THR A 103 -9.36 0.32 2.53
C THR A 103 -10.68 -0.25 2.01
N TYR A 104 -10.59 -1.16 1.03
CA TYR A 104 -11.74 -1.84 0.46
C TYR A 104 -11.55 -3.36 0.52
N LYS A 105 -12.54 -4.05 1.06
CA LYS A 105 -12.60 -5.51 1.17
C LYS A 105 -13.58 -6.08 0.17
N TYR A 106 -13.16 -7.10 -0.59
CA TYR A 106 -14.00 -7.81 -1.53
C TYR A 106 -13.65 -9.29 -1.59
N SER A 107 -14.60 -10.12 -2.01
CA SER A 107 -14.40 -11.54 -2.24
C SER A 107 -14.32 -11.81 -3.73
N THR A 108 -13.32 -12.60 -4.13
CA THR A 108 -13.21 -13.08 -5.51
C THR A 108 -14.22 -14.19 -5.78
N LYS A 109 -14.40 -14.58 -7.05
CA LYS A 109 -15.25 -15.72 -7.44
C LYS A 109 -14.82 -17.07 -6.81
N MET A 110 -13.59 -17.15 -6.30
CA MET A 110 -13.08 -18.31 -5.58
C MET A 110 -13.24 -18.19 -4.05
N GLU A 111 -14.10 -17.27 -3.57
CA GLU A 111 -14.35 -17.00 -2.15
C GLU A 111 -13.10 -16.56 -1.35
N ILE A 112 -12.04 -16.13 -2.04
CA ILE A 112 -10.86 -15.55 -1.40
C ILE A 112 -11.15 -14.09 -1.11
N GLU A 113 -11.14 -13.73 0.17
CA GLU A 113 -11.20 -12.35 0.64
C GLU A 113 -9.90 -11.61 0.29
N LYS A 114 -10.06 -10.39 -0.20
CA LYS A 114 -8.98 -9.46 -0.57
C LYS A 114 -9.25 -8.13 0.10
N THR A 115 -8.19 -7.48 0.54
CA THR A 115 -8.21 -6.10 1.04
C THR A 115 -7.25 -5.28 0.18
N VAL A 116 -7.72 -4.15 -0.34
CA VAL A 116 -6.96 -3.25 -1.22
C VAL A 116 -7.06 -1.81 -0.72
N PRO A 117 -6.10 -0.94 -1.01
CA PRO A 117 -6.23 0.48 -0.68
C PRO A 117 -7.38 1.13 -1.44
N ALA A 118 -8.18 1.93 -0.75
CA ALA A 118 -9.14 2.83 -1.36
C ALA A 118 -8.48 4.20 -1.59
N ILE A 119 -8.61 4.72 -2.81
CA ILE A 119 -7.93 5.95 -3.24
C ILE A 119 -8.91 6.95 -3.87
N ARG A 120 -8.51 8.23 -3.84
CA ARG A 120 -9.06 9.29 -4.70
C ARG A 120 -7.95 9.89 -5.53
N ILE A 121 -8.27 10.31 -6.75
CA ILE A 121 -7.35 11.10 -7.57
C ILE A 121 -7.59 12.56 -7.22
N VAL A 122 -6.57 13.26 -6.73
CA VAL A 122 -6.70 14.67 -6.33
C VAL A 122 -5.85 15.56 -7.23
N ASP A 123 -6.38 16.74 -7.54
CA ASP A 123 -5.71 17.78 -8.32
C ASP A 123 -4.95 18.74 -7.39
N GLY A 124 -3.82 19.29 -7.84
CA GLY A 124 -3.18 20.45 -7.21
C GLY A 124 -2.16 20.13 -6.12
N VAL A 125 -1.60 18.91 -6.11
CA VAL A 125 -0.49 18.56 -5.23
C VAL A 125 0.79 18.57 -6.06
N GLU A 126 1.66 19.56 -5.83
CA GLU A 126 3.09 19.33 -6.07
C GLU A 126 3.42 18.12 -5.22
N LEU A 127 3.75 16.97 -5.85
CA LEU A 127 4.27 15.80 -5.16
C LEU A 127 5.23 16.33 -4.08
N PRO A 128 4.95 16.12 -2.77
CA PRO A 128 5.92 16.50 -1.78
C PRO A 128 7.20 15.79 -2.17
N LYS A 129 8.22 16.56 -2.58
CA LYS A 129 9.58 16.04 -2.68
C LYS A 129 9.82 15.39 -1.35
N SER A 130 9.92 14.05 -1.34
CA SER A 130 10.34 13.20 -0.24
C SER A 130 10.78 14.04 0.96
N ASN A 131 9.84 14.37 1.84
CA ASN A 131 10.16 15.05 3.08
C ASN A 131 10.83 13.97 3.94
N ASN A 132 12.15 13.88 3.77
CA ASN A 132 13.06 13.14 4.62
C ASN A 132 13.01 13.76 6.02
N SER A 133 11.99 13.43 6.78
CA SER A 133 11.86 13.72 8.20
C SER A 133 11.72 12.41 8.98
N ALA A 134 12.71 11.54 8.79
CA ALA A 134 13.11 10.54 9.78
C ALA A 134 14.63 10.38 9.70
N SER A 135 15.34 11.50 9.91
CA SER A 135 16.74 11.45 10.30
C SER A 135 16.78 10.93 11.73
N ASN A 136 16.88 9.62 11.89
CA ASN A 136 17.69 8.95 12.90
C ASN A 136 17.74 7.45 12.54
N ASN A 137 18.88 6.99 12.01
CA ASN A 137 19.24 5.59 11.72
C ASN A 137 19.10 5.02 10.29
N LYS A 138 19.25 5.82 9.22
CA LYS A 138 19.39 5.27 7.85
C LYS A 138 20.53 4.23 7.68
N ASN A 139 21.49 4.16 8.61
CA ASN A 139 22.64 3.25 8.54
C ASN A 139 22.64 2.13 9.59
N ALA A 140 21.59 1.99 10.41
CA ALA A 140 21.58 0.94 11.43
C ALA A 140 21.64 -0.45 10.78
N GLY A 141 22.55 -1.29 11.29
CA GLY A 141 22.71 -2.68 10.83
C GLY A 141 23.40 -2.85 9.49
N LYS A 142 23.79 -1.79 8.77
CA LYS A 142 24.43 -1.87 7.45
C LYS A 142 25.95 -1.80 7.54
N THR A 143 26.64 -2.70 6.85
CA THR A 143 28.09 -2.68 6.64
C THR A 143 28.37 -2.77 5.15
N LEU A 144 28.83 -1.68 4.52
CA LEU A 144 29.15 -1.64 3.09
C LEU A 144 30.61 -2.04 2.83
N PHE A 145 30.86 -2.64 1.67
CA PHE A 145 32.19 -3.03 1.21
C PHE A 145 32.81 -1.93 0.34
N ASP A 146 34.14 -1.81 0.37
CA ASP A 146 34.88 -0.88 -0.49
C ASP A 146 34.75 -1.22 -1.98
N LYS A 147 34.60 -2.52 -2.29
CA LYS A 147 34.42 -3.03 -3.64
C LYS A 147 33.25 -4.02 -3.66
N PRO A 148 32.42 -4.00 -4.71
CA PRO A 148 31.38 -5.02 -4.91
C PRO A 148 32.01 -6.41 -4.95
N GLY A 149 31.39 -7.35 -4.25
CA GLY A 149 31.73 -8.76 -4.29
C GLY A 149 31.23 -9.45 -5.57
N ASP A 150 31.12 -10.77 -5.45
CA ASP A 150 30.67 -11.62 -6.54
C ASP A 150 29.20 -11.43 -6.90
N CYS A 151 28.86 -11.95 -8.08
CA CYS A 151 27.51 -11.98 -8.59
C CYS A 151 26.67 -12.95 -7.75
N VAL A 152 25.69 -12.42 -7.02
CA VAL A 152 24.79 -13.21 -6.15
C VAL A 152 23.62 -13.76 -6.96
N SER A 153 23.07 -12.95 -7.88
CA SER A 153 21.99 -13.39 -8.76
C SER A 153 21.87 -12.53 -10.03
N ARG A 154 21.31 -13.13 -11.08
CA ARG A 154 20.88 -12.44 -12.31
C ARG A 154 19.35 -12.34 -12.44
N LYS A 155 18.61 -12.81 -11.45
CA LYS A 155 17.15 -12.86 -11.46
C LYS A 155 16.55 -11.58 -10.88
N ASN A 156 15.24 -11.45 -11.05
CA ASN A 156 14.45 -10.39 -10.44
C ASN A 156 14.23 -10.69 -8.96
N PHE A 157 13.81 -9.69 -8.21
CA PHE A 157 13.52 -9.81 -6.78
C PHE A 157 12.11 -9.32 -6.50
N GLU A 158 11.40 -9.94 -5.57
CA GLU A 158 10.12 -9.48 -5.05
C GLU A 158 10.34 -8.87 -3.66
N VAL A 159 9.98 -7.61 -3.50
CA VAL A 159 10.01 -6.91 -2.21
C VAL A 159 9.04 -7.58 -1.25
N GLN A 160 9.54 -8.01 -0.09
CA GLN A 160 8.72 -8.58 0.97
C GLN A 160 8.30 -7.50 1.96
N GLU A 161 9.24 -6.62 2.31
CA GLU A 161 9.06 -5.57 3.31
C GLU A 161 9.87 -4.33 2.94
N VAL A 162 9.26 -3.16 3.15
CA VAL A 162 9.93 -1.87 3.06
C VAL A 162 10.21 -1.36 4.47
N LEU A 163 11.47 -1.10 4.76
CA LEU A 163 11.92 -0.59 6.05
C LEU A 163 11.56 0.89 6.22
N GLU A 164 11.54 1.37 7.47
CA GLU A 164 11.34 2.81 7.77
C GLU A 164 12.39 3.71 7.10
N SER A 165 13.57 3.17 6.78
CA SER A 165 14.61 3.89 6.03
C SER A 165 14.29 4.09 4.55
N GLY A 166 13.25 3.42 4.04
CA GLY A 166 12.87 3.33 2.64
C GLY A 166 13.55 2.21 1.87
N ASP A 167 14.54 1.51 2.45
CA ASP A 167 15.17 0.34 1.80
C ASP A 167 14.22 -0.87 1.81
N ALA A 168 14.45 -1.82 0.91
CA ALA A 168 13.60 -3.00 0.78
C ALA A 168 14.33 -4.29 1.13
N ILE A 169 13.70 -5.13 1.95
CA ILE A 169 14.02 -6.55 2.04
C ILE A 169 13.28 -7.25 0.89
N ALA A 170 14.02 -8.00 0.08
CA ALA A 170 13.46 -8.67 -1.10
C ALA A 170 13.96 -10.10 -1.21
N LEU A 171 13.14 -10.96 -1.80
CA LEU A 171 13.52 -12.34 -2.12
C LEU A 171 13.74 -12.48 -3.62
N GLU A 172 14.77 -13.23 -4.01
CA GLU A 172 14.98 -13.56 -5.41
C GLU A 172 13.79 -14.37 -5.96
N ILE A 173 13.31 -14.00 -7.14
CA ILE A 173 12.26 -14.73 -7.83
C ILE A 173 12.91 -15.94 -8.51
N ARG A 174 12.53 -17.15 -8.07
CA ARG A 174 12.96 -18.40 -8.68
C ARG A 174 12.33 -18.59 -10.04
N GLU A 175 11.01 -18.44 -10.10
CA GLU A 175 10.17 -18.65 -11.27
C GLU A 175 8.83 -17.91 -11.12
N THR A 176 8.14 -17.67 -12.23
CA THR A 176 6.78 -17.14 -12.22
C THR A 176 5.90 -18.07 -13.03
N ILE A 177 4.91 -18.70 -12.39
CA ILE A 177 4.04 -19.69 -13.02
C ILE A 177 2.60 -19.20 -12.90
N SER A 178 1.91 -19.02 -14.03
CA SER A 178 0.50 -18.63 -14.07
C SER A 178 0.14 -17.40 -13.20
N GLY A 179 1.04 -16.41 -13.15
CA GLY A 179 0.86 -15.19 -12.35
C GLY A 179 1.27 -15.30 -10.87
N HIS A 180 1.70 -16.48 -10.41
CA HIS A 180 2.26 -16.66 -9.07
C HIS A 180 3.77 -16.49 -9.09
N VAL A 181 4.28 -15.62 -8.21
CA VAL A 181 5.71 -15.43 -7.96
C VAL A 181 6.16 -16.51 -6.98
N LEU A 182 7.11 -17.35 -7.41
CA LEU A 182 7.78 -18.31 -6.56
C LEU A 182 9.15 -17.74 -6.22
N THR A 183 9.36 -17.39 -4.96
CA THR A 183 10.63 -16.88 -4.46
C THR A 183 11.58 -18.02 -4.08
N SER A 184 12.88 -17.72 -4.06
CA SER A 184 13.91 -18.58 -3.48
C SER A 184 14.23 -18.13 -2.05
N ASP A 185 15.11 -18.87 -1.37
CA ASP A 185 15.56 -18.52 -0.03
C ASP A 185 16.61 -17.38 -0.02
N LEU A 186 16.97 -16.85 -1.19
CA LEU A 186 17.90 -15.73 -1.30
C LEU A 186 17.20 -14.41 -0.94
N GLU A 187 17.31 -14.06 0.34
CA GLU A 187 16.89 -12.77 0.88
C GLU A 187 18.01 -11.74 0.80
N VAL A 188 17.67 -10.52 0.39
CA VAL A 188 18.62 -9.43 0.16
C VAL A 188 18.05 -8.10 0.63
N LEU A 189 18.94 -7.16 0.98
CA LEU A 189 18.58 -5.75 1.15
C LEU A 189 18.89 -4.98 -0.14
N ILE A 190 17.89 -4.26 -0.66
CA ILE A 190 18.02 -3.33 -1.78
C ILE A 190 17.93 -1.91 -1.24
N LEU A 191 18.99 -1.13 -1.43
CA LEU A 191 19.04 0.24 -0.94
C LEU A 191 18.15 1.16 -1.78
N ALA A 192 17.41 2.03 -1.10
CA ALA A 192 16.68 3.11 -1.76
C ALA A 192 17.66 4.08 -2.41
N GLN A 193 17.44 4.38 -3.69
CA GLN A 193 18.09 5.45 -4.43
C GLN A 193 17.22 6.71 -4.40
N GLU A 194 17.82 7.85 -4.73
CA GLU A 194 17.11 9.12 -4.78
C GLU A 194 15.96 9.03 -5.80
N GLY A 195 14.72 9.13 -5.31
CA GLY A 195 13.50 8.99 -6.12
C GLY A 195 13.00 7.55 -6.32
N SER A 196 13.57 6.54 -5.68
CA SER A 196 12.99 5.19 -5.67
C SER A 196 12.11 4.98 -4.44
N ASN A 197 10.84 4.63 -4.64
CA ASN A 197 9.93 4.25 -3.57
C ASN A 197 9.57 2.77 -3.71
N PHE A 198 10.08 1.95 -2.78
CA PHE A 198 9.71 0.55 -2.74
C PHE A 198 8.32 0.36 -2.12
N TYR A 199 7.64 -0.72 -2.50
CA TYR A 199 6.41 -1.18 -1.85
C TYR A 199 6.35 -2.71 -1.80
N ASN A 200 5.56 -3.25 -0.87
CA ASN A 200 5.46 -4.70 -0.69
C ASN A 200 4.91 -5.38 -1.95
N LYS A 201 5.52 -6.51 -2.31
CA LYS A 201 5.28 -7.30 -3.54
C LYS A 201 5.71 -6.63 -4.85
N GLN A 202 6.46 -5.53 -4.78
CA GLN A 202 7.06 -4.95 -5.97
C GLN A 202 8.10 -5.89 -6.56
N ILE A 203 8.09 -6.04 -7.89
CA ILE A 203 9.13 -6.76 -8.61
C ILE A 203 10.25 -5.79 -9.02
N VAL A 204 11.43 -5.94 -8.41
CA VAL A 204 12.65 -5.26 -8.80
C VAL A 204 13.34 -6.06 -9.91
N LYS A 205 13.31 -5.51 -11.12
CA LYS A 205 13.87 -6.17 -12.31
C LYS A 205 15.39 -6.02 -12.36
N ALA A 206 16.09 -7.13 -12.57
CA ALA A 206 17.51 -7.09 -12.87
C ALA A 206 17.73 -6.51 -14.28
N PRO A 207 18.52 -5.42 -14.43
CA PRO A 207 18.80 -4.85 -15.74
C PRO A 207 19.52 -5.86 -16.65
N GLN A 208 19.19 -5.89 -17.93
CA GLN A 208 19.85 -6.78 -18.88
C GLN A 208 21.37 -6.56 -18.91
N GLY A 209 22.12 -7.66 -18.85
CA GLY A 209 23.59 -7.64 -18.85
C GLY A 209 24.24 -7.26 -17.51
N LYS A 210 23.46 -6.83 -16.52
CA LYS A 210 23.94 -6.59 -15.15
C LYS A 210 23.64 -7.79 -14.26
N CYS A 211 24.25 -7.81 -13.08
CA CYS A 211 23.82 -8.73 -12.04
C CYS A 211 23.83 -8.11 -10.66
N ALA A 212 23.03 -8.68 -9.76
CA ALA A 212 23.00 -8.30 -8.36
C ALA A 212 24.32 -8.74 -7.71
N ARG A 213 25.18 -7.77 -7.41
CA ARG A 213 26.43 -7.99 -6.68
C ARG A 213 26.25 -7.59 -5.23
N GLN A 214 26.82 -8.36 -4.34
CA GLN A 214 26.85 -8.00 -2.92
C GLN A 214 27.75 -6.78 -2.74
N ILE A 215 27.23 -5.74 -2.12
CA ILE A 215 27.95 -4.51 -1.78
C ILE A 215 28.02 -4.28 -0.26
N GLY A 216 27.51 -5.22 0.53
CA GLY A 216 27.55 -5.14 1.98
C GLY A 216 26.77 -6.25 2.67
N ASN A 217 26.63 -6.11 3.98
CA ASN A 217 25.81 -6.95 4.85
C ASN A 217 24.82 -6.07 5.62
N TYR A 218 23.60 -6.56 5.76
CA TYR A 218 22.58 -5.97 6.60
C TYR A 218 22.24 -6.93 7.73
N LYS A 219 22.27 -6.43 8.97
CA LYS A 219 22.03 -7.18 10.20
C LYS A 219 20.80 -6.62 10.89
N TYR A 220 19.80 -7.47 11.14
CA TYR A 220 18.56 -7.09 11.82
C TYR A 220 18.10 -8.18 12.78
N GLN A 221 17.15 -7.85 13.67
CA GLN A 221 16.56 -8.79 14.62
C GLN A 221 15.22 -9.27 14.08
N GLU A 222 15.03 -10.58 14.03
CA GLU A 222 13.79 -11.25 13.62
C GLU A 222 13.45 -12.29 14.69
N TYR A 223 12.29 -12.16 15.34
CA TYR A 223 11.84 -13.06 16.43
C TYR A 223 12.88 -13.30 17.54
N GLY A 224 13.67 -12.27 17.89
CA GLY A 224 14.72 -12.36 18.91
C GLY A 224 16.03 -13.01 18.43
N ASN A 225 16.11 -13.42 17.17
CA ASN A 225 17.32 -13.91 16.53
C ASN A 225 17.93 -12.84 15.63
N THR A 226 19.25 -12.81 15.58
CA THR A 226 19.99 -11.94 14.68
C THR A 226 20.11 -12.58 13.31
N LYS A 227 19.56 -11.95 12.29
CA LYS A 227 19.68 -12.36 10.89
C LYS A 227 20.64 -11.43 10.14
N VAL A 228 21.38 -11.99 9.19
CA VAL A 228 22.33 -11.26 8.35
C VAL A 228 22.08 -11.61 6.90
N ILE A 229 21.79 -10.60 6.08
CA ILE A 229 21.52 -10.74 4.64
C ILE A 229 22.45 -9.86 3.81
N PRO A 230 22.75 -10.23 2.55
CA PRO A 230 23.54 -9.39 1.66
C PRO A 230 22.80 -8.10 1.29
N ILE A 231 23.51 -6.99 1.26
CA ILE A 231 23.07 -5.76 0.58
C ILE A 231 23.49 -5.89 -0.88
N ILE A 232 22.59 -5.69 -1.83
CA ILE A 232 22.90 -5.83 -3.25
C ILE A 232 22.80 -4.52 -4.03
N ALA A 233 23.54 -4.45 -5.14
CA ALA A 233 23.35 -3.48 -6.20
C ALA A 233 23.54 -4.13 -7.58
N PHE A 234 22.76 -3.68 -8.56
CA PHE A 234 22.92 -4.13 -9.94
C PHE A 234 24.10 -3.42 -10.61
N LYS A 235 25.16 -4.18 -10.92
CA LYS A 235 26.36 -3.67 -11.60
C LYS A 235 26.67 -4.47 -12.85
#